data_AF-A0A7V1L0F6-F1
#
_entry.id   AF-A0A7V1L0F6-F1
#
_cell.length_a   1.000
_cell.length_b   1.000
_cell.length_c   1.000
_cell.angle_alpha   90.00
_cell.angle_beta   90.00
_cell.angle_gamma   90.00
#
_symmetry.space_group_name_H-M   'P 1'
#
loop_
_entity.id
_entity.type
_entity.pdbx_description
1 polymer ?
#
loop_
_entity_poly.entity_id
_entity_poly.type
_entity_poly.pdbx_seq_one_letter_code
_entity_poly.pdbx_strand_id
1 'polypeptide(L)'
;MRKLLIIFIILFILPSFSYPKEELEIPSEVETLIVWGAILKEEVAKPLGLSSEQKDEIAQIISYYSQKLDSLRKASKKEISKIKSRYESGSQIYLEKYKSARKKAYTQEKYLQSEKIRKTCEVLTPAQFEKLKEIAQELF
;
A
#
# COMPACT_ATOMS: atom_id res chain seq x y z
N MET A 1 -34.26 25.66 -11.87
CA MET A 1 -33.39 25.50 -10.67
C MET A 1 -33.90 24.34 -9.83
N ARG A 2 -33.00 23.43 -9.44
CA ARG A 2 -33.15 22.20 -8.62
C ARG A 2 -32.82 20.95 -9.45
N LYS A 3 -31.91 20.14 -8.90
CA LYS A 3 -31.27 18.92 -9.45
C LYS A 3 -29.90 19.10 -10.13
N LEU A 4 -29.20 20.18 -9.76
CA LEU A 4 -27.77 20.39 -9.98
C LEU A 4 -26.88 19.73 -8.91
N LEU A 5 -27.37 18.72 -8.17
CA LEU A 5 -26.74 18.30 -6.91
C LEU A 5 -26.47 16.80 -6.73
N ILE A 6 -26.69 15.95 -7.75
CA ILE A 6 -26.57 14.47 -7.59
C ILE A 6 -25.68 13.83 -8.67
N ILE A 7 -24.86 14.62 -9.38
CA ILE A 7 -23.76 14.09 -10.23
C ILE A 7 -22.42 14.72 -9.80
N PHE A 8 -22.31 15.16 -8.55
CA PHE A 8 -21.06 15.62 -7.94
C PHE A 8 -20.44 14.59 -6.97
N ILE A 9 -21.11 13.45 -6.76
CA ILE A 9 -20.69 12.41 -5.79
C ILE A 9 -20.09 11.17 -6.50
N ILE A 10 -20.23 11.05 -7.82
CA ILE A 10 -19.63 9.94 -8.60
C ILE A 10 -18.27 10.36 -9.23
N LEU A 11 -17.88 11.63 -9.12
CA LEU A 11 -16.57 12.15 -9.55
C LEU A 11 -15.55 12.30 -8.42
N PHE A 12 -15.91 11.97 -7.17
CA PHE A 12 -14.98 11.95 -6.02
C PHE A 12 -14.65 10.54 -5.51
N ILE A 13 -14.95 9.53 -6.32
CA ILE A 13 -14.48 8.16 -6.17
C ILE A 13 -13.45 7.95 -7.29
N LEU A 14 -12.19 8.32 -7.01
CA LEU A 14 -10.96 8.02 -7.77
C LEU A 14 -11.12 7.88 -9.31
N PRO A 15 -10.75 8.93 -10.05
CA PRO A 15 -9.54 8.81 -10.88
C PRO A 15 -8.72 10.10 -10.79
N SER A 16 -7.42 10.06 -10.50
CA SER A 16 -6.45 9.63 -11.50
C SER A 16 -5.26 8.93 -10.83
N PHE A 17 -5.08 7.65 -11.18
CA PHE A 17 -3.74 7.20 -11.52
C PHE A 17 -3.25 8.12 -12.63
N SER A 18 -2.24 8.93 -12.32
CA SER A 18 -1.31 9.49 -13.30
C SER A 18 -0.08 9.94 -12.54
N TYR A 19 0.84 9.01 -12.32
CA TYR A 19 2.25 9.35 -12.41
C TYR A 19 2.55 9.46 -13.90
N PRO A 20 2.86 10.63 -14.48
CA PRO A 20 3.61 10.65 -15.72
C PRO A 20 5.09 10.58 -15.33
N LYS A 21 5.64 9.37 -15.36
CA LYS A 21 7.08 9.02 -15.46
C LYS A 21 7.12 7.51 -15.33
N GLU A 22 7.29 6.83 -16.48
CA GLU A 22 7.46 5.38 -16.68
C GLU A 22 6.90 4.53 -15.54
N GLU A 23 5.78 3.84 -15.78
CA GLU A 23 5.31 2.78 -14.89
C GLU A 23 6.48 1.82 -14.64
N LEU A 24 7.18 2.03 -13.52
CA LEU A 24 8.13 1.10 -12.97
C LEU A 24 7.32 -0.18 -12.77
N GLU A 25 7.52 -1.14 -13.67
CA GLU A 25 7.01 -2.48 -13.49
C GLU A 25 7.81 -3.07 -12.32
N ILE A 26 7.22 -3.02 -11.12
CA ILE A 26 7.84 -3.57 -9.91
C ILE A 26 7.46 -5.04 -9.86
N PRO A 27 8.41 -5.97 -10.00
CA PRO A 27 8.12 -7.39 -9.88
C PRO A 27 7.58 -7.73 -8.50
N SER A 28 6.69 -8.71 -8.41
CA SER A 28 6.01 -9.09 -7.16
C SER A 28 6.99 -9.54 -6.06
N GLU A 29 8.14 -10.06 -6.46
CA GLU A 29 9.26 -10.49 -5.63
C GLU A 29 9.91 -9.26 -4.97
N VAL A 30 10.13 -8.19 -5.74
CA VAL A 30 10.64 -6.90 -5.24
C VAL A 30 9.64 -6.25 -4.30
N GLU A 31 8.35 -6.25 -4.66
CA GLU A 31 7.29 -5.77 -3.77
C GLU A 31 7.34 -6.50 -2.43
N THR A 32 7.50 -7.83 -2.45
CA THR A 32 7.57 -8.66 -1.24
C THR A 32 8.78 -8.30 -0.38
N LEU A 33 9.96 -8.14 -0.97
CA LEU A 33 11.16 -7.73 -0.24
C LEU A 33 10.96 -6.39 0.47
N ILE A 34 10.34 -5.41 -0.19
CA ILE A 34 10.12 -4.08 0.39
C ILE A 34 9.00 -4.09 1.44
N VAL A 35 7.89 -4.78 1.15
CA VAL A 35 6.75 -4.89 2.08
C VAL A 35 7.20 -5.50 3.40
N TRP A 36 8.06 -6.52 3.37
CA TRP A 36 8.62 -7.17 4.55
C TRP A 36 9.87 -6.49 5.11
N GLY A 37 10.38 -5.46 4.44
CA GLY A 37 11.62 -4.78 4.83
C GLY A 37 12.87 -5.64 4.66
N ALA A 38 12.78 -6.76 3.92
CA ALA A 38 13.90 -7.63 3.61
C ALA A 38 14.99 -6.91 2.80
N ILE A 39 14.65 -5.85 2.08
CA ILE A 39 15.61 -4.97 1.38
C ILE A 39 16.70 -4.40 2.31
N LEU A 40 16.41 -4.25 3.61
CA LEU A 40 17.37 -3.76 4.60
C LEU A 40 18.27 -4.85 5.19
N LYS A 41 17.98 -6.12 4.94
CA LYS A 41 18.81 -7.21 5.44
C LYS A 41 20.14 -7.20 4.69
N GLU A 42 21.22 -7.59 5.36
CA GLU A 42 22.58 -7.50 4.80
C GLU A 42 22.73 -8.30 3.50
N GLU A 43 22.05 -9.45 3.36
CA GLU A 43 22.07 -10.26 2.14
C GLU A 43 21.48 -9.56 0.91
N VAL A 44 20.63 -8.55 1.09
CA VAL A 44 20.08 -7.73 0.00
C VAL A 44 20.78 -6.38 -0.07
N ALA A 45 20.94 -5.70 1.07
CA ALA A 45 21.44 -4.34 1.14
C ALA A 45 22.92 -4.21 0.74
N LYS A 46 23.75 -5.22 1.05
CA LYS A 46 25.18 -5.21 0.73
C LYS A 46 25.44 -5.41 -0.77
N PRO A 47 24.83 -6.41 -1.46
CA PRO A 47 24.96 -6.51 -2.92
C PRO A 47 24.38 -5.31 -3.68
N LEU A 48 23.37 -4.63 -3.13
CA LEU A 48 22.85 -3.38 -3.67
C LEU A 48 23.79 -2.17 -3.49
N GLY A 49 24.79 -2.29 -2.60
CA GLY A 49 25.66 -1.17 -2.26
C GLY A 49 24.91 0.00 -1.63
N LEU A 50 23.88 -0.26 -0.81
CA LEU A 50 23.14 0.81 -0.13
C LEU A 50 24.05 1.56 0.84
N SER A 51 24.10 2.89 0.72
CA SER A 51 24.79 3.74 1.70
C SER A 51 24.08 3.69 3.07
N SER A 52 24.77 4.10 4.14
CA SER A 52 24.14 4.21 5.45
C SER A 52 22.94 5.16 5.43
N GLU A 53 23.05 6.28 4.73
CA GLU A 53 21.97 7.26 4.57
C GLU A 53 20.76 6.66 3.85
N GLN A 54 20.98 5.91 2.76
CA GLN A 54 19.90 5.22 2.05
C GLN A 54 19.23 4.15 2.94
N LYS A 55 20.02 3.38 3.70
CA LYS A 55 19.50 2.38 4.64
C LYS A 55 18.61 3.05 5.71
N ASP A 56 19.05 4.17 6.26
CA ASP A 56 18.31 4.92 7.28
C ASP A 56 17.01 5.51 6.71
N GLU A 57 17.04 6.10 5.50
CA GLU A 57 15.85 6.64 4.84
C GLU A 57 14.83 5.53 4.53
N ILE A 58 15.28 4.40 3.98
CA ILE A 58 14.43 3.23 3.71
C ILE A 58 13.83 2.70 5.01
N ALA A 59 14.60 2.63 6.10
CA ALA A 59 14.10 2.21 7.41
C ALA A 59 13.02 3.15 7.96
N GLN A 60 13.20 4.47 7.80
CA GLN A 60 12.20 5.46 8.20
C GLN A 60 10.92 5.32 7.38
N ILE A 61 11.01 5.15 6.06
CA ILE A 61 9.87 4.91 5.17
C ILE A 61 9.13 3.65 5.60
N ILE A 62 9.85 2.53 5.77
CA ILE A 62 9.26 1.26 6.18
C ILE A 62 8.55 1.40 7.52
N SER A 63 9.18 2.04 8.52
CA SER A 63 8.61 2.25 9.84
C SER A 63 7.32 3.08 9.77
N TYR A 64 7.38 4.23 9.09
CA TYR A 64 6.24 5.15 8.94
C TYR A 64 5.02 4.47 8.30
N TYR A 65 5.22 3.77 7.18
CA TYR A 65 4.11 3.09 6.51
C TYR A 65 3.61 1.88 7.29
N SER A 66 4.49 1.17 8.01
CA SER A 66 4.07 0.05 8.86
C SER A 66 3.18 0.53 10.01
N GLN A 67 3.51 1.67 10.64
CA GLN A 67 2.66 2.30 11.66
C GLN A 67 1.32 2.77 11.10
N LYS A 68 1.31 3.39 9.91
CA LYS A 68 0.08 3.79 9.22
C LYS A 68 -0.81 2.59 8.87
N LEU A 69 -0.22 1.51 8.34
CA LEU A 69 -0.92 0.28 8.00
C LEU A 69 -1.53 -0.37 9.24
N ASP A 70 -0.80 -0.45 10.34
CA ASP A 70 -1.32 -0.97 11.61
C ASP A 70 -2.49 -0.13 12.14
N SER A 71 -2.35 1.20 12.10
CA SER A 71 -3.41 2.13 12.50
C SER A 71 -4.67 1.97 11.64
N LEU A 72 -4.50 1.86 10.32
CA LEU A 72 -5.60 1.60 9.39
C LEU A 72 -6.28 0.25 9.69
N ARG A 73 -5.51 -0.84 9.82
CA ARG A 73 -6.03 -2.18 10.12
C ARG A 73 -6.83 -2.20 11.41
N LYS A 74 -6.34 -1.55 12.47
CA LYS A 74 -7.04 -1.41 13.75
C LYS A 74 -8.36 -0.64 13.60
N ALA A 75 -8.33 0.49 12.89
CA ALA A 75 -9.52 1.31 12.65
C ALA A 75 -10.57 0.55 11.82
N SER A 76 -10.15 -0.05 10.70
CA SER A 76 -11.02 -0.84 9.83
C SER A 76 -11.61 -2.05 10.56
N LYS A 77 -10.82 -2.78 11.34
CA LYS A 77 -11.31 -3.92 12.15
C LYS A 77 -12.42 -3.47 13.11
N LYS A 78 -12.23 -2.34 13.79
CA LYS A 78 -13.22 -1.77 14.71
C LYS A 78 -14.51 -1.37 13.98
N GLU A 79 -14.41 -0.69 12.85
CA GLU A 79 -15.57 -0.29 12.05
C GLU A 79 -16.32 -1.49 11.48
N ILE A 80 -15.61 -2.41 10.82
CA ILE A 80 -16.17 -3.62 10.22
C ILE A 80 -16.85 -4.49 11.28
N SER A 81 -16.26 -4.62 12.48
CA SER A 81 -16.87 -5.38 13.58
C SER A 81 -18.20 -4.77 14.04
N LYS A 82 -18.30 -3.43 14.13
CA LYS A 82 -19.54 -2.74 14.49
C LYS A 82 -20.64 -2.91 13.44
N ILE A 83 -20.27 -2.95 12.17
CA ILE A 83 -21.21 -3.17 11.06
C ILE A 83 -21.66 -4.62 11.04
N LYS A 84 -20.72 -5.56 11.24
CA LYS A 84 -20.97 -7.00 11.28
C LYS A 84 -22.01 -7.37 12.34
N SER A 85 -21.87 -6.84 13.57
CA SER A 85 -22.82 -7.15 14.65
C SER A 85 -24.26 -6.70 14.35
N ARG A 86 -24.43 -5.60 13.59
CA ARG A 86 -25.75 -5.10 13.15
C ARG A 86 -26.32 -5.86 11.95
N TYR A 87 -25.46 -6.45 11.14
CA TYR A 87 -25.86 -7.38 10.10
C TYR A 87 -26.35 -8.70 10.70
N GLU A 88 -25.60 -9.27 11.66
CA GLU A 88 -25.94 -10.53 12.33
C GLU A 88 -27.24 -10.44 13.14
N SER A 89 -27.66 -9.23 13.54
CA SER A 89 -28.98 -8.98 14.13
C SER A 89 -30.14 -8.95 13.11
N GLY A 90 -29.93 -9.41 11.86
CA GLY A 90 -30.98 -9.68 10.88
C GLY A 90 -31.25 -8.59 9.84
N SER A 91 -30.39 -7.58 9.69
CA SER A 91 -30.64 -6.46 8.76
C SER A 91 -29.80 -6.55 7.48
N GLN A 92 -30.47 -6.82 6.35
CA GLN A 92 -29.84 -6.95 5.03
C GLN A 92 -29.11 -5.68 4.55
N ILE A 93 -29.57 -4.49 4.98
CA ILE A 93 -28.90 -3.21 4.68
C ILE A 93 -27.47 -3.19 5.23
N TYR A 94 -27.20 -3.88 6.34
CA TYR A 94 -25.86 -3.96 6.92
C TYR A 94 -24.95 -4.98 6.23
N LEU A 95 -25.49 -5.91 5.44
CA LEU A 95 -24.66 -6.81 4.61
C LEU A 95 -23.90 -6.03 3.53
N GLU A 96 -24.60 -5.15 2.80
CA GLU A 96 -23.97 -4.33 1.77
C GLU A 96 -23.01 -3.30 2.37
N LYS A 97 -23.35 -2.73 3.53
CA LYS A 97 -22.40 -1.89 4.29
C LYS A 97 -21.16 -2.66 4.74
N TYR A 98 -21.33 -3.91 5.17
CA TYR A 98 -20.21 -4.77 5.58
C TYR A 98 -19.27 -5.09 4.42
N LYS A 99 -19.82 -5.48 3.26
CA LYS A 99 -19.05 -5.70 2.03
C LYS A 99 -18.30 -4.43 1.60
N SER A 100 -18.99 -3.29 1.60
CA SER A 100 -18.41 -1.99 1.24
C SER A 100 -17.27 -1.58 2.18
N ALA A 101 -17.46 -1.72 3.50
CA ALA A 101 -16.43 -1.41 4.50
C ALA A 101 -15.19 -2.30 4.34
N ARG A 102 -15.37 -3.61 4.07
CA ARG A 102 -14.25 -4.52 3.78
C ARG A 102 -13.51 -4.13 2.50
N LYS A 103 -14.24 -3.83 1.43
CA LYS A 103 -13.64 -3.40 0.16
C LYS A 103 -12.83 -2.12 0.35
N LYS A 104 -13.40 -1.12 1.05
CA LYS A 104 -12.72 0.14 1.37
C LYS A 104 -11.43 -0.09 2.17
N ALA A 105 -11.49 -0.89 3.23
CA ALA A 105 -10.32 -1.22 4.04
C ALA A 105 -9.21 -1.88 3.21
N TYR A 106 -9.57 -2.88 2.39
CA TYR A 106 -8.63 -3.56 1.49
C TYR A 106 -7.99 -2.60 0.48
N THR A 107 -8.79 -1.75 -0.17
CA THR A 107 -8.29 -0.76 -1.13
C THR A 107 -7.33 0.24 -0.47
N GLN A 108 -7.66 0.74 0.71
CA GLN A 108 -6.79 1.67 1.45
C GLN A 108 -5.49 0.99 1.90
N GLU A 109 -5.55 -0.26 2.33
CA GLU A 109 -4.38 -1.04 2.70
C GLU A 109 -3.46 -1.27 1.50
N LYS A 110 -4.01 -1.70 0.37
CA LYS A 110 -3.25 -1.87 -0.88
C LYS A 110 -2.60 -0.56 -1.31
N TYR A 111 -3.33 0.56 -1.26
CA TYR A 111 -2.78 1.87 -1.59
C TYR A 111 -1.58 2.24 -0.70
N LEU A 112 -1.67 2.04 0.62
CA LEU A 112 -0.56 2.33 1.53
C LEU A 112 0.64 1.39 1.31
N GLN A 113 0.42 0.14 0.93
CA GLN A 113 1.50 -0.77 0.55
C GLN A 113 2.18 -0.30 -0.74
N SER A 114 1.42 0.05 -1.77
CA SER A 114 1.97 0.59 -3.02
C SER A 114 2.74 1.89 -2.79
N GLU A 115 2.24 2.80 -1.94
CA GLU A 115 2.97 4.01 -1.57
C GLU A 115 4.26 3.72 -0.80
N LYS A 116 4.25 2.73 0.12
CA LYS A 116 5.47 2.26 0.81
C LYS A 116 6.51 1.77 -0.18
N ILE A 117 6.10 0.92 -1.13
CA ILE A 117 6.98 0.36 -2.17
C ILE A 117 7.56 1.50 -3.01
N ARG A 118 6.68 2.33 -3.56
CA ARG A 118 7.06 3.47 -4.41
C ARG A 118 8.05 4.40 -3.71
N LYS A 119 7.77 4.79 -2.46
CA LYS A 119 8.67 5.64 -1.67
C LYS A 119 10.02 4.98 -1.40
N THR A 120 10.06 3.67 -1.18
CA THR A 120 11.31 2.93 -1.02
C THR A 120 12.11 2.93 -2.33
N CYS A 121 11.45 2.71 -3.46
CA CYS A 121 12.09 2.74 -4.78
C CYS A 121 12.63 4.13 -5.15
N GLU A 122 12.01 5.22 -4.70
CA GLU A 122 12.51 6.59 -4.91
C GLU A 122 13.89 6.85 -4.27
N VAL A 123 14.26 6.09 -3.23
CA VAL A 123 15.58 6.18 -2.58
C VAL A 123 16.68 5.48 -3.40
N LEU A 124 16.28 4.53 -4.25
CA LEU A 124 17.21 3.73 -5.05
C LEU A 124 17.58 4.46 -6.34
N THR A 125 18.84 4.36 -6.73
CA THR A 125 19.24 4.69 -8.10
C THR A 125 18.66 3.67 -9.09
N PRO A 126 18.53 4.02 -10.39
CA PRO A 126 18.06 3.06 -11.40
C PRO A 126 18.88 1.76 -11.42
N ALA A 127 20.21 1.86 -11.30
CA ALA A 127 21.08 0.67 -11.25
C ALA A 127 20.84 -0.21 -10.02
N GLN A 128 20.60 0.41 -8.85
CA GLN A 128 20.23 -0.31 -7.64
C GLN A 128 18.86 -0.99 -7.78
N PHE A 129 17.90 -0.35 -8.44
CA PHE A 129 16.59 -0.94 -8.69
C PHE A 129 16.69 -2.15 -9.63
N GLU A 130 17.45 -2.06 -10.72
CA GLU A 130 17.72 -3.20 -11.60
C GLU A 130 18.37 -4.35 -10.82
N LYS A 131 19.38 -4.06 -10.00
CA LYS A 131 20.04 -5.09 -9.18
C LYS A 131 19.10 -5.69 -8.14
N LEU A 132 18.17 -4.90 -7.59
CA LEU A 132 17.15 -5.41 -6.66
C LEU A 132 16.22 -6.40 -7.35
N LYS A 133 15.87 -6.18 -8.62
CA LYS A 133 15.07 -7.14 -9.41
C LYS A 133 15.80 -8.47 -9.57
N GLU A 134 17.09 -8.43 -9.91
CA GLU A 134 17.92 -9.64 -10.03
C GLU A 134 17.99 -10.40 -8.70
N ILE A 135 18.30 -9.71 -7.59
CA ILE A 135 18.36 -10.33 -6.25
C ILE A 135 17.00 -10.93 -5.88
N ALA A 136 15.91 -10.23 -6.18
CA ALA A 136 14.57 -10.74 -5.91
C ALA A 136 14.29 -12.02 -6.70
N GLN A 137 14.64 -12.08 -7.99
CA GLN A 137 14.49 -13.28 -8.80
C GLN A 137 15.34 -14.46 -8.31
N GLU A 138 16.49 -14.21 -7.68
CA GLU A 138 17.31 -15.28 -7.09
C GLU A 138 16.74 -15.83 -5.77
N LEU A 139 15.94 -15.03 -5.06
CA LEU A 139 15.39 -15.38 -3.75
C LEU A 139 14.01 -16.05 -3.79
N PHE A 140 13.30 -16.01 -4.92
CA PHE A 140 11.93 -16.53 -5.11
C PHE A 140 11.87 -17.52 -6.27
#